data_AF-A0A0C9SFG7-F1
#
_entry.id   AF-A0A0C9SFG7-F1
#
_cell.length_a   1.000
_cell.length_b   1.000
_cell.length_c   1.000
_cell.angle_alpha   90.00
_cell.angle_beta   90.00
_cell.angle_gamma   90.00
#
_symmetry.space_group_name_H-M   'P 1'
#
loop_
_entity.id
_entity.type
_entity.pdbx_description
1 polymer ?
#
loop_
_entity_poly.entity_id
_entity_poly.type
_entity_poly.pdbx_seq_one_letter_code
_entity_poly.pdbx_strand_id
1 'polypeptide(L)'
;MKAGGFVLLMFLSFAFITDHVLSAVQAEERSWRRRNFLLDVDTGVDDAMAITLAASSPNVCVLAITVVAGNTNLSNAYNNTLRVLEAINRTDIPVYKGADRPIDGLWNYEEVYFSPDNFGNASSLYPMGNNSAPDPNTHGYLKMMEIIKNNSGDLTLVLLGPLTNLAIALLVEPNLTENVTAIYILGGNICGRGNILPGSEFNFLTDPEAALVVLQRAQCPV
;
A
#
# COMPACT_ATOMS: atom_id res chain seq x y z
N MET A 1 34.50 -56.39 9.18
CA MET A 1 33.71 -55.21 9.60
C MET A 1 34.50 -53.94 9.28
N LYS A 2 33.82 -52.83 8.91
CA LYS A 2 34.37 -51.47 8.68
C LYS A 2 34.70 -51.03 7.23
N ALA A 3 33.85 -51.35 6.25
CA ALA A 3 33.81 -50.60 4.98
C ALA A 3 32.43 -49.95 4.76
N GLY A 4 31.33 -50.65 5.10
CA GLY A 4 29.97 -50.13 4.92
C GLY A 4 29.61 -48.90 5.77
N GLY A 5 30.21 -48.74 6.96
CA GLY A 5 29.92 -47.61 7.84
C GLY A 5 30.49 -46.27 7.34
N PHE A 6 31.61 -46.29 6.62
CA PHE A 6 32.24 -45.06 6.11
C PHE A 6 31.51 -44.52 4.88
N VAL A 7 31.04 -45.42 4.01
CA VAL A 7 30.19 -45.09 2.86
C VAL A 7 28.86 -44.49 3.34
N LEU A 8 28.23 -45.09 4.35
CA LEU A 8 26.98 -44.58 4.93
C LEU A 8 27.15 -43.19 5.57
N LEU A 9 28.26 -42.94 6.27
CA LEU A 9 28.57 -41.62 6.85
C LEU A 9 28.77 -40.55 5.76
N MET A 10 29.40 -40.92 4.64
CA MET A 10 29.60 -40.02 3.49
C MET A 10 28.27 -39.63 2.84
N PHE A 11 27.35 -40.60 2.65
CA PHE A 11 26.02 -40.33 2.12
C PHE A 11 25.16 -39.45 3.03
N LEU A 12 25.19 -39.69 4.34
CA LEU A 12 24.47 -38.85 5.32
C LEU A 12 25.01 -37.43 5.37
N SER A 13 26.34 -37.26 5.29
CA SER A 13 26.98 -35.94 5.25
C SER A 13 26.64 -35.18 3.97
N PHE A 14 26.62 -35.87 2.83
CA PHE A 14 26.25 -35.26 1.54
C PHE A 14 24.78 -34.84 1.52
N ALA A 15 23.86 -35.68 2.03
CA ALA A 15 22.44 -35.36 2.15
C ALA A 15 22.19 -34.13 3.05
N PHE A 16 22.90 -34.04 4.18
CA PHE A 16 22.78 -32.91 5.11
C PHE A 16 23.29 -31.59 4.50
N ILE A 17 24.40 -31.66 3.74
CA ILE A 17 24.94 -30.51 3.01
C ILE A 17 23.98 -30.10 1.88
N THR A 18 23.42 -31.04 1.12
CA THR A 18 22.45 -30.72 0.07
C THR A 18 21.18 -30.09 0.63
N ASP A 19 20.67 -30.57 1.77
CA ASP A 19 19.47 -29.98 2.41
C ASP A 19 19.75 -28.57 2.97
N HIS A 20 20.93 -28.34 3.54
CA HIS A 20 21.33 -27.00 3.99
C HIS A 20 21.57 -26.02 2.83
N VAL A 21 22.17 -26.49 1.74
CA VAL A 21 22.36 -25.66 0.54
C VAL A 21 21.00 -25.39 -0.14
N LEU A 22 20.12 -26.38 -0.26
CA LEU A 22 18.78 -26.21 -0.83
C LEU A 22 17.92 -25.28 0.03
N SER A 23 17.97 -25.40 1.35
CA SER A 23 17.23 -24.48 2.24
C SER A 23 17.80 -23.07 2.22
N ALA A 24 19.13 -22.90 2.11
CA ALA A 24 19.76 -21.59 1.95
C ALA A 24 19.40 -20.94 0.60
N VAL A 25 19.41 -21.71 -0.49
CA VAL A 25 18.98 -21.26 -1.82
C VAL A 25 17.49 -20.94 -1.83
N GLN A 26 16.63 -21.73 -1.20
CA GLN A 26 15.20 -21.44 -1.06
C GLN A 26 14.92 -20.21 -0.17
N ALA A 27 15.74 -19.98 0.85
CA ALA A 27 15.66 -18.79 1.70
C ALA A 27 16.12 -17.53 0.94
N GLU A 28 17.16 -17.63 0.10
CA GLU A 28 17.58 -16.57 -0.83
C GLU A 28 16.51 -16.32 -1.90
N GLU A 29 15.96 -17.35 -2.54
CA GLU A 29 14.87 -17.22 -3.53
C GLU A 29 13.62 -16.57 -2.93
N ARG A 30 13.30 -16.85 -1.65
CA ARG A 30 12.24 -16.13 -0.93
C ARG A 30 12.54 -14.63 -0.77
N SER A 31 13.82 -14.25 -0.64
CA SER A 31 14.24 -12.84 -0.58
C SER A 31 14.10 -12.10 -1.93
N TRP A 32 14.05 -12.85 -3.04
CA TRP A 32 13.86 -12.34 -4.41
C TRP A 32 12.41 -12.45 -4.91
N ARG A 33 11.48 -12.95 -4.10
CA ARG A 33 10.07 -13.01 -4.49
C ARG A 33 9.52 -11.59 -4.60
N ARG A 34 9.03 -11.23 -5.79
CA ARG A 34 8.42 -9.93 -6.07
C ARG A 34 7.29 -9.69 -5.07
N ARG A 35 7.36 -8.60 -4.31
CA ARG A 35 6.38 -8.28 -3.26
C ARG A 35 5.13 -7.65 -3.89
N ASN A 36 3.95 -8.17 -3.57
CA ASN A 36 2.70 -7.58 -4.06
C ASN A 36 2.28 -6.44 -3.14
N PHE A 37 2.08 -5.26 -3.73
CA PHE A 37 1.67 -4.04 -3.04
C PHE A 37 0.28 -3.62 -3.49
N LEU A 38 -0.53 -3.18 -2.53
CA LEU A 38 -1.68 -2.30 -2.77
C LEU A 38 -1.34 -0.95 -2.16
N LEU A 39 -1.40 0.10 -2.97
CA LEU A 39 -1.15 1.47 -2.52
C LEU A 39 -2.49 2.16 -2.26
N ASP A 40 -2.62 2.84 -1.12
CA ASP A 40 -3.74 3.73 -0.81
C ASP A 40 -3.21 5.15 -0.69
N VAL A 41 -3.65 6.06 -1.57
CA VAL A 41 -3.00 7.36 -1.80
C VAL A 41 -4.01 8.50 -1.88
N ASP A 42 -3.55 9.71 -1.59
CA ASP A 42 -4.28 10.97 -1.76
C ASP A 42 -3.51 11.92 -2.69
N THR A 43 -2.93 11.32 -3.74
CA THR A 43 -1.84 11.82 -4.59
C THR A 43 -1.58 13.33 -4.58
N GLY A 44 -0.64 13.71 -3.71
CA GLY A 44 0.19 14.90 -3.79
C GLY A 44 1.53 14.64 -4.50
N VAL A 45 2.50 15.53 -4.26
CA VAL A 45 3.83 15.47 -4.92
C VAL A 45 4.65 14.28 -4.43
N ASP A 46 4.64 14.01 -3.13
CA ASP A 46 5.37 12.91 -2.50
C ASP A 46 4.74 11.54 -2.79
N ASP A 47 3.40 11.43 -2.82
CA ASP A 47 2.72 10.23 -3.33
C ASP A 47 3.15 9.90 -4.76
N ALA A 48 3.23 10.90 -5.65
CA ALA A 48 3.66 10.68 -7.02
C ALA A 48 5.07 10.09 -7.12
N MET A 49 5.97 10.54 -6.23
CA MET A 49 7.31 9.97 -6.11
C MET A 49 7.26 8.52 -5.59
N ALA A 50 6.43 8.25 -4.58
CA ALA A 50 6.26 6.91 -4.02
C ALA A 50 5.66 5.93 -5.04
N ILE A 51 4.62 6.34 -5.77
CA ILE A 51 3.99 5.55 -6.85
C ILE A 51 5.03 5.25 -7.93
N THR A 52 5.80 6.25 -8.36
CA THR A 52 6.85 6.07 -9.36
C THR A 52 7.90 5.08 -8.88
N LEU A 53 8.39 5.22 -7.65
CA LEU A 53 9.37 4.29 -7.08
C LEU A 53 8.83 2.86 -6.99
N ALA A 54 7.61 2.67 -6.49
CA ALA A 54 6.99 1.36 -6.35
C ALA A 54 6.73 0.71 -7.71
N ALA A 55 6.18 1.47 -8.66
CA ALA A 55 5.83 0.97 -9.99
C ALA A 55 7.06 0.75 -10.90
N SER A 56 8.17 1.46 -10.68
CA SER A 56 9.42 1.22 -11.42
C SER A 56 10.32 0.16 -10.79
N SER A 57 10.02 -0.32 -9.58
CA SER A 57 10.86 -1.31 -8.89
C SER A 57 10.65 -2.73 -9.46
N PRO A 58 11.72 -3.45 -9.84
CA PRO A 58 11.60 -4.82 -10.34
C PRO A 58 11.13 -5.81 -9.25
N ASN A 59 11.36 -5.48 -7.99
CA ASN A 59 11.05 -6.34 -6.83
C ASN A 59 9.66 -6.06 -6.25
N VAL A 60 8.86 -5.20 -6.87
CA VAL A 60 7.51 -4.83 -6.42
C VAL A 60 6.51 -5.04 -7.56
N CYS A 61 5.38 -5.64 -7.24
CA CYS A 61 4.21 -5.78 -8.10
C CYS A 61 3.08 -4.95 -7.50
N VAL A 62 2.80 -3.78 -8.06
CA VAL A 62 1.65 -2.97 -7.62
C VAL A 62 0.39 -3.57 -8.27
N LEU A 63 -0.47 -4.19 -7.46
CA LEU A 63 -1.68 -4.86 -7.94
C LEU A 63 -2.79 -3.87 -8.29
N ALA A 64 -2.92 -2.82 -7.48
CA ALA A 64 -3.89 -1.75 -7.67
C ALA A 64 -3.47 -0.53 -6.83
N ILE A 65 -4.06 0.61 -7.18
CA ILE A 65 -4.03 1.82 -6.35
C ILE A 65 -5.46 2.18 -5.96
N THR A 66 -5.72 2.36 -4.67
CA THR A 66 -6.94 2.96 -4.17
C THR A 66 -6.67 4.41 -3.80
N VAL A 67 -7.64 5.28 -4.06
CA VAL A 67 -7.49 6.72 -3.82
C VAL A 67 -8.44 7.16 -2.72
N VAL A 68 -7.96 7.95 -1.78
CA VAL A 68 -8.73 8.55 -0.69
C VAL A 68 -8.67 10.08 -0.82
N ALA A 69 -9.69 10.77 -0.34
CA ALA A 69 -9.57 12.21 -0.14
C ALA A 69 -8.56 12.48 1.00
N GLY A 70 -7.62 13.40 0.77
CA GLY A 70 -6.60 13.79 1.75
C GLY A 70 -6.06 15.18 1.44
N ASN A 71 -4.81 15.25 0.98
CA ASN A 71 -4.14 16.41 0.40
C ASN A 71 -5.10 17.24 -0.47
N THR A 72 -5.88 16.59 -1.31
CA THR A 72 -6.91 17.24 -2.13
C THR A 72 -8.22 16.43 -2.12
N ASN A 73 -9.30 17.02 -2.65
CA ASN A 73 -10.52 16.28 -2.91
C ASN A 73 -10.24 15.01 -3.76
N LEU A 74 -11.09 13.99 -3.58
CA LEU A 74 -10.94 12.68 -4.21
C LEU A 74 -10.78 12.74 -5.75
N SER A 75 -11.49 13.66 -6.41
CA SER A 75 -11.44 13.78 -7.88
C SER A 75 -10.04 14.22 -8.34
N ASN A 76 -9.48 15.23 -7.69
CA ASN A 76 -8.13 15.71 -7.99
C ASN A 76 -7.07 14.64 -7.70
N ALA A 77 -7.10 14.03 -6.51
CA ALA A 77 -6.15 12.97 -6.14
C ALA A 77 -6.20 11.80 -7.12
N TYR A 78 -7.42 11.41 -7.53
CA TYR A 78 -7.61 10.35 -8.52
C TYR A 78 -7.00 10.72 -9.86
N ASN A 79 -7.32 11.92 -10.37
CA ASN A 79 -6.79 12.37 -11.65
C ASN A 79 -5.26 12.54 -11.60
N ASN A 80 -4.69 12.99 -10.49
CA ASN A 80 -3.24 13.07 -10.30
C ASN A 80 -2.59 11.69 -10.33
N THR A 81 -3.20 10.70 -9.67
CA THR A 81 -2.76 9.30 -9.72
C THR A 81 -2.70 8.75 -11.15
N LEU A 82 -3.75 9.01 -11.95
CA LEU A 82 -3.79 8.62 -13.37
C LEU A 82 -2.68 9.28 -14.19
N ARG A 83 -2.37 10.56 -13.93
CA ARG A 83 -1.29 11.28 -14.62
C ARG A 83 0.08 10.70 -14.29
N VAL A 84 0.32 10.34 -13.03
CA VAL A 84 1.60 9.74 -12.60
C VAL A 84 1.83 8.42 -13.34
N LEU A 85 0.81 7.56 -13.37
CA LEU A 85 0.91 6.26 -14.05
C LEU A 85 1.06 6.38 -15.57
N GLU A 86 0.39 7.36 -16.19
CA GLU A 86 0.60 7.69 -17.61
C GLU A 86 2.05 8.15 -17.86
N ALA A 87 2.57 9.07 -17.04
CA ALA A 87 3.92 9.63 -17.21
C ALA A 87 5.03 8.58 -17.11
N ILE A 88 4.80 7.48 -16.41
CA ILE A 88 5.76 6.37 -16.25
C ILE A 88 5.39 5.13 -17.08
N ASN A 89 4.41 5.23 -17.99
CA ASN A 89 3.92 4.14 -18.84
C ASN A 89 3.50 2.88 -18.05
N ARG A 90 2.80 3.06 -16.92
CA ARG A 90 2.26 1.97 -16.08
C ARG A 90 0.74 2.01 -15.96
N THR A 91 0.07 2.30 -17.07
CA THR A 91 -1.40 2.27 -17.17
C THR A 91 -2.01 0.86 -17.09
N ASP A 92 -1.17 -0.18 -16.97
CA ASP A 92 -1.60 -1.52 -16.59
C ASP A 92 -2.08 -1.63 -15.13
N ILE A 93 -1.71 -0.66 -14.26
CA ILE A 93 -2.14 -0.64 -12.86
C ILE A 93 -3.52 0.03 -12.73
N PRO A 94 -4.55 -0.69 -12.26
CA PRO A 94 -5.89 -0.13 -12.11
C PRO A 94 -5.99 0.80 -10.89
N VAL A 95 -6.70 1.92 -11.06
CA VAL A 95 -6.93 2.92 -10.01
C VAL A 95 -8.41 3.00 -9.63
N TYR A 96 -8.71 2.97 -8.33
CA TYR A 96 -10.07 2.95 -7.79
C TYR A 96 -10.34 4.14 -6.87
N LYS A 97 -11.47 4.84 -7.08
CA LYS A 97 -11.91 5.92 -6.19
C LYS A 97 -12.49 5.35 -4.90
N GLY A 98 -11.89 5.68 -3.76
CA GLY A 98 -12.33 5.28 -2.43
C GLY A 98 -13.23 6.31 -1.76
N ALA A 99 -13.00 6.55 -0.47
CA ALA A 99 -13.75 7.50 0.33
C ALA A 99 -13.46 8.95 -0.09
N ASP A 100 -14.53 9.75 -0.20
CA ASP A 100 -14.45 11.17 -0.55
C ASP A 100 -14.38 12.09 0.68
N ARG A 101 -14.45 11.52 1.89
CA ARG A 101 -14.42 12.20 3.19
C ARG A 101 -14.05 11.23 4.34
N PRO A 102 -13.61 11.73 5.50
CA PRO A 102 -13.42 10.98 6.74
C PRO A 102 -14.69 10.29 7.21
N ILE A 103 -14.53 9.35 8.13
CA ILE A 103 -15.65 8.61 8.73
C ILE A 103 -16.69 9.53 9.38
N ASP A 104 -16.26 10.59 10.05
CA ASP A 104 -17.15 11.55 10.71
C ASP A 104 -17.85 12.51 9.72
N GLY A 105 -17.42 12.50 8.45
CA GLY A 105 -17.92 13.35 7.38
C GLY A 105 -17.45 14.81 7.41
N LEU A 106 -16.63 15.21 8.39
CA LEU A 106 -16.13 16.57 8.54
C LEU A 106 -14.90 16.78 7.65
N TRP A 107 -15.15 17.17 6.40
CA TRP A 107 -14.09 17.52 5.45
C TRP A 107 -13.73 19.02 5.54
N ASN A 108 -12.69 19.35 6.31
CA ASN A 108 -12.14 20.71 6.33
C ASN A 108 -11.11 20.87 5.20
N TYR A 109 -11.61 21.08 3.98
CA TYR A 109 -10.75 21.42 2.85
C TYR A 109 -10.25 22.86 2.97
N GLU A 110 -9.01 23.05 3.43
CA GLU A 110 -8.29 24.28 3.11
C GLU A 110 -7.49 24.04 1.82
N GLU A 111 -7.95 24.66 0.72
CA GLU A 111 -7.44 24.52 -0.66
C GLU A 111 -5.92 24.77 -0.88
N VAL A 112 -5.15 25.07 0.16
CA VAL A 112 -3.97 25.96 0.02
C VAL A 112 -2.72 25.47 0.77
N TYR A 113 -2.37 24.18 0.68
CA TYR A 113 -1.03 23.75 1.13
C TYR A 113 0.05 23.87 0.04
N PHE A 114 -0.25 23.52 -1.22
CA PHE A 114 0.78 23.52 -2.28
C PHE A 114 0.36 24.24 -3.58
N SER A 115 -0.83 23.94 -4.13
CA SER A 115 -1.38 24.56 -5.35
C SER A 115 -2.85 24.18 -5.55
N PRO A 116 -3.62 24.87 -6.41
CA PRO A 116 -5.03 24.52 -6.68
C PRO A 116 -5.27 23.08 -7.17
N ASP A 117 -4.27 22.47 -7.82
CA ASP A 117 -4.30 21.05 -8.24
C ASP A 117 -3.65 20.09 -7.22
N ASN A 118 -3.12 20.64 -6.14
CA ASN A 118 -2.25 20.01 -5.15
C ASN A 118 -1.15 19.13 -5.76
N PHE A 119 -0.64 19.57 -6.92
CA PHE A 119 0.30 18.84 -7.75
C PHE A 119 1.33 19.78 -8.40
N GLY A 120 1.68 20.86 -7.69
CA GLY A 120 2.67 21.84 -8.15
C GLY A 120 2.28 22.61 -9.41
N ASN A 121 0.98 22.73 -9.73
CA ASN A 121 0.47 23.24 -11.01
C ASN A 121 0.92 22.44 -12.23
N ALA A 122 1.40 21.22 -12.05
CA ALA A 122 1.88 20.36 -13.12
C ALA A 122 0.76 19.55 -13.79
N SER A 123 -0.46 19.52 -13.22
CA SER A 123 -1.57 18.71 -13.74
C SER A 123 -1.94 19.03 -15.20
N SER A 124 -1.73 20.27 -15.66
CA SER A 124 -1.98 20.68 -17.05
C SER A 124 -0.86 20.27 -18.03
N LEU A 125 0.32 19.92 -17.52
CA LEU A 125 1.49 19.52 -18.31
C LEU A 125 1.46 18.03 -18.69
N TYR A 126 0.71 17.23 -17.94
CA TYR A 126 0.65 15.78 -18.11
C TYR A 126 -0.77 15.32 -18.47
N PRO A 127 -0.94 14.49 -19.52
CA PRO A 127 -2.24 13.91 -19.85
C PRO A 127 -2.70 12.94 -18.75
N MET A 128 -4.02 12.80 -18.59
CA MET A 128 -4.56 11.72 -17.77
C MET A 128 -4.41 10.38 -18.49
N GLY A 129 -3.96 9.35 -17.77
CA GLY A 129 -3.99 7.97 -18.22
C GLY A 129 -5.41 7.40 -18.33
N ASN A 130 -5.53 6.30 -19.06
CA ASN A 130 -6.79 5.57 -19.30
C ASN A 130 -7.01 4.39 -18.33
N ASN A 131 -6.22 4.30 -17.26
CA ASN A 131 -6.15 3.21 -16.29
C ASN A 131 -7.21 3.30 -15.18
N SER A 132 -8.40 3.77 -15.55
CA SER A 132 -9.55 3.77 -14.66
C SER A 132 -9.96 2.34 -14.31
N ALA A 133 -10.55 2.16 -13.12
CA ALA A 133 -11.15 0.89 -12.72
C ALA A 133 -12.03 0.31 -13.84
N PRO A 134 -11.99 -1.02 -14.09
CA PRO A 134 -12.81 -1.65 -15.12
C PRO A 134 -14.31 -1.41 -14.94
N ASP A 135 -14.77 -1.34 -13.69
CA ASP A 135 -16.10 -0.87 -13.32
C ASP A 135 -15.98 0.45 -12.54
N PRO A 136 -16.50 1.57 -13.09
CA PRO A 136 -16.41 2.88 -12.44
C PRO A 136 -17.24 2.98 -11.14
N ASN A 137 -18.14 2.03 -10.87
CA ASN A 137 -18.95 2.01 -9.65
C ASN A 137 -18.27 1.23 -8.50
N THR A 138 -17.13 0.59 -8.76
CA THR A 138 -16.41 -0.13 -7.73
C THR A 138 -15.64 0.85 -6.83
N HIS A 139 -16.06 0.97 -5.58
CA HIS A 139 -15.38 1.79 -4.59
C HIS A 139 -14.05 1.18 -4.12
N GLY A 140 -13.05 2.04 -3.90
CA GLY A 140 -11.68 1.67 -3.52
C GLY A 140 -11.61 0.80 -2.27
N TYR A 141 -12.36 1.12 -1.21
CA TYR A 141 -12.40 0.30 0.00
C TYR A 141 -12.99 -1.10 -0.23
N LEU A 142 -13.99 -1.25 -1.11
CA LEU A 142 -14.53 -2.57 -1.48
C LEU A 142 -13.51 -3.36 -2.32
N LYS A 143 -12.82 -2.69 -3.25
CA LYS A 143 -11.77 -3.33 -4.04
C LYS A 143 -10.58 -3.74 -3.19
N MET A 144 -10.19 -2.91 -2.24
CA MET A 144 -9.16 -3.21 -1.25
C MET A 144 -9.50 -4.50 -0.49
N MET A 145 -10.73 -4.63 0.00
CA MET A 145 -11.20 -5.87 0.65
C MET A 145 -11.08 -7.09 -0.27
N GLU A 146 -11.51 -6.97 -1.53
CA GLU A 146 -11.43 -8.06 -2.52
C GLU A 146 -9.98 -8.47 -2.77
N ILE A 147 -9.08 -7.51 -2.99
CA ILE A 147 -7.66 -7.78 -3.24
C ILE A 147 -7.00 -8.43 -2.02
N ILE A 148 -7.30 -7.95 -0.81
CA ILE A 148 -6.78 -8.57 0.43
C ILE A 148 -7.22 -10.02 0.53
N LYS A 149 -8.52 -10.30 0.35
CA LYS A 149 -9.07 -11.68 0.43
C LYS A 149 -8.45 -12.60 -0.63
N ASN A 150 -8.15 -12.08 -1.82
CA ASN A 150 -7.58 -12.86 -2.92
C ASN A 150 -6.05 -13.04 -2.84
N ASN A 151 -5.35 -12.31 -1.96
CA ASN A 151 -3.88 -12.35 -1.85
C ASN A 151 -3.40 -12.64 -0.42
N SER A 152 -4.12 -13.51 0.28
CA SER A 152 -3.81 -13.96 1.64
C SER A 152 -2.38 -14.49 1.76
N GLY A 153 -1.59 -13.91 2.66
CA GLY A 153 -0.21 -14.25 2.97
C GLY A 153 0.85 -13.65 2.03
N ASP A 154 0.44 -12.96 0.96
CA ASP A 154 1.34 -12.45 -0.08
C ASP A 154 0.91 -11.05 -0.54
N LEU A 155 0.54 -10.17 0.40
CA LEU A 155 0.14 -8.80 0.15
C LEU A 155 0.65 -7.85 1.23
N THR A 156 1.27 -6.75 0.80
CA THR A 156 1.63 -5.61 1.65
C THR A 156 0.73 -4.43 1.31
N LEU A 157 0.16 -3.79 2.33
CA LEU A 157 -0.56 -2.54 2.17
C LEU A 157 0.39 -1.37 2.43
N VAL A 158 0.36 -0.36 1.57
CA VAL A 158 1.14 0.88 1.75
C VAL A 158 0.15 2.04 1.73
N LEU A 159 -0.07 2.64 2.89
CA LEU A 159 -1.10 3.64 3.13
C LEU A 159 -0.41 5.00 3.27
N LEU A 160 -0.55 5.83 2.24
CA LEU A 160 0.15 7.11 2.10
C LEU A 160 -0.74 8.32 2.40
N GLY A 161 -2.07 8.14 2.36
CA GLY A 161 -3.04 9.14 2.76
C GLY A 161 -3.78 8.80 4.06
N PRO A 162 -4.89 9.52 4.35
CA PRO A 162 -5.79 9.21 5.46
C PRO A 162 -6.30 7.76 5.43
N LEU A 163 -6.43 7.15 6.61
CA LEU A 163 -6.67 5.71 6.75
C LEU A 163 -8.11 5.25 6.47
N THR A 164 -8.95 6.14 5.94
CA THR A 164 -10.40 5.97 5.80
C THR A 164 -10.79 4.73 5.00
N ASN A 165 -10.11 4.45 3.88
CA ASN A 165 -10.43 3.29 3.04
C ASN A 165 -10.23 1.97 3.80
N LEU A 166 -9.09 1.80 4.47
CA LEU A 166 -8.82 0.60 5.25
C LEU A 166 -9.71 0.52 6.49
N ALA A 167 -10.00 1.64 7.15
CA ALA A 167 -10.89 1.67 8.29
C ALA A 167 -12.31 1.22 7.93
N ILE A 168 -12.88 1.70 6.82
CA ILE A 168 -14.17 1.22 6.30
C ILE A 168 -14.11 -0.28 6.04
N ALA A 169 -13.05 -0.75 5.38
CA ALA A 169 -12.86 -2.16 5.09
C ALA A 169 -12.83 -3.04 6.37
N LEU A 170 -12.14 -2.59 7.43
CA LEU A 170 -12.07 -3.26 8.73
C LEU A 170 -13.36 -3.15 9.57
N LEU A 171 -14.18 -2.11 9.33
CA LEU A 171 -15.49 -1.99 9.95
C LEU A 171 -16.49 -2.99 9.34
N VAL A 172 -16.36 -3.27 8.05
CA VAL A 172 -17.18 -4.28 7.34
C VAL A 172 -16.67 -5.70 7.61
N GLU A 173 -15.35 -5.91 7.57
CA GLU A 173 -14.69 -7.21 7.74
C GLU A 173 -13.62 -7.13 8.85
N PRO A 174 -13.97 -7.41 10.11
CA PRO A 174 -13.06 -7.22 11.25
C PRO A 174 -11.75 -8.02 11.18
N ASN A 175 -11.76 -9.20 10.56
CA ASN A 175 -10.59 -10.07 10.45
C ASN A 175 -9.83 -9.91 9.12
N LEU A 176 -10.10 -8.83 8.37
CA LEU A 176 -9.61 -8.67 7.00
C LEU A 176 -8.07 -8.75 6.90
N THR A 177 -7.36 -8.27 7.92
CA THR A 177 -5.90 -8.12 7.88
C THR A 177 -5.13 -9.28 8.49
N GLU A 178 -5.82 -10.32 8.99
CA GLU A 178 -5.19 -11.45 9.70
C GLU A 178 -4.10 -12.15 8.88
N ASN A 179 -4.27 -12.19 7.55
CA ASN A 179 -3.30 -12.79 6.62
C ASN A 179 -2.61 -11.76 5.69
N VAL A 180 -2.65 -10.47 6.02
CA VAL A 180 -1.84 -9.47 5.31
C VAL A 180 -0.38 -9.59 5.76
N THR A 181 0.58 -9.50 4.85
CA THR A 181 2.01 -9.64 5.18
C THR A 181 2.48 -8.52 6.12
N ALA A 182 2.14 -7.28 5.79
CA ALA A 182 2.40 -6.09 6.59
C ALA A 182 1.56 -4.91 6.10
N ILE A 183 1.33 -3.93 6.98
CA ILE A 183 0.81 -2.61 6.64
C ILE A 183 1.91 -1.60 6.91
N TYR A 184 2.23 -0.75 5.94
CA TYR A 184 3.09 0.41 6.13
C TYR A 184 2.23 1.68 6.09
N ILE A 185 2.33 2.49 7.13
CA ILE A 185 1.53 3.71 7.29
C ILE A 185 2.45 4.92 7.25
N LEU A 186 2.17 5.86 6.34
CA LEU A 186 2.69 7.21 6.42
C LEU A 186 1.75 8.03 7.31
N GLY A 187 2.07 8.15 8.59
CA GLY A 187 1.32 9.02 9.48
C GLY A 187 1.61 8.82 10.95
N GLY A 188 0.97 9.67 11.75
CA GLY A 188 1.10 9.67 13.20
C GLY A 188 2.41 10.26 13.71
N ASN A 189 2.63 10.16 15.02
CA ASN A 189 3.84 10.60 15.68
C ASN A 189 4.04 9.87 17.01
N ILE A 190 5.29 9.76 17.46
CA ILE A 190 5.63 9.09 18.74
C ILE A 190 6.05 10.06 19.85
N CYS A 191 6.35 11.32 19.50
CA CYS A 191 6.87 12.33 20.41
C CYS A 191 5.90 13.51 20.64
N GLY A 192 4.65 13.42 20.19
CA GLY A 192 3.69 14.52 20.25
C GLY A 192 4.02 15.70 19.33
N ARG A 193 4.85 15.48 18.30
CA ARG A 193 5.21 16.51 17.30
C ARG A 193 4.35 16.32 16.07
N GLY A 194 3.48 17.29 15.80
CA GLY A 194 2.66 17.33 14.58
C GLY A 194 3.26 18.22 13.50
N ASN A 195 2.75 18.07 12.28
CA ASN A 195 3.09 18.90 11.11
C ASN A 195 1.95 19.85 10.71
N ILE A 196 0.75 19.71 11.29
CA ILE A 196 -0.40 20.62 11.10
C ILE A 196 -0.74 21.35 12.39
N LEU A 197 -1.05 20.60 13.45
CA LEU A 197 -1.30 21.12 14.80
C LEU A 197 -0.33 20.49 15.80
N PRO A 198 -0.08 21.12 16.97
CA PRO A 198 0.67 20.47 18.04
C PRO A 198 0.06 19.11 18.39
N GLY A 199 0.87 18.04 18.30
CA GLY A 199 0.42 16.66 18.59
C GLY A 199 -0.21 15.91 17.42
N SER A 200 -0.50 16.56 16.28
CA SER A 200 -1.28 15.95 15.19
C SER A 200 -0.52 15.94 13.87
N GLU A 201 -0.30 14.74 13.35
CA GLU A 201 0.20 14.53 12.00
C GLU A 201 -0.96 14.59 10.99
N PHE A 202 -0.72 15.12 9.80
CA PHE A 202 -1.72 15.40 8.75
C PHE A 202 -2.67 14.24 8.45
N ASN A 203 -2.17 13.05 8.07
CA ASN A 203 -3.02 11.93 7.68
C ASN A 203 -3.88 11.45 8.85
N PHE A 204 -3.30 11.41 10.06
CA PHE A 204 -4.02 11.01 11.27
C PHE A 204 -5.00 12.08 11.76
N LEU A 205 -4.70 13.36 11.54
CA LEU A 205 -5.58 14.47 11.87
C LEU A 205 -6.77 14.54 10.90
N THR A 206 -6.56 14.15 9.65
CA THR A 206 -7.59 14.19 8.62
C THR A 206 -8.72 13.21 8.93
N ASP A 207 -8.41 12.00 9.39
CA ASP A 207 -9.42 11.03 9.86
C ASP A 207 -8.95 10.30 11.14
N PRO A 208 -9.10 10.94 12.32
CA PRO A 208 -8.68 10.37 13.60
C PRO A 208 -9.43 9.08 13.94
N GLU A 209 -10.72 8.99 13.61
CA GLU A 209 -11.56 7.81 13.79
C GLU A 209 -11.02 6.63 12.97
N ALA A 210 -10.64 6.86 11.72
CA ALA A 210 -10.04 5.82 10.88
C ALA A 210 -8.69 5.37 11.43
N ALA A 211 -7.83 6.30 11.88
CA ALA A 211 -6.56 5.96 12.49
C ALA A 211 -6.75 5.09 13.75
N LEU A 212 -7.73 5.43 14.59
CA LEU A 212 -8.10 4.62 15.75
C LEU A 212 -8.55 3.21 15.34
N VAL A 213 -9.44 3.10 14.35
CA VAL A 213 -9.95 1.81 13.85
C VAL A 213 -8.80 0.95 13.33
N VAL A 214 -7.94 1.49 12.47
CA VAL A 214 -6.83 0.72 11.87
C VAL A 214 -5.85 0.25 12.94
N LEU A 215 -5.40 1.15 13.84
CA LEU A 215 -4.42 0.78 14.87
C LEU A 215 -4.96 -0.20 15.90
N GLN A 216 -6.27 -0.20 16.17
CA GLN A 216 -6.89 -1.14 17.10
C GLN A 216 -7.26 -2.48 16.48
N ARG A 217 -7.58 -2.52 15.19
CA ARG A 217 -8.15 -3.71 14.53
C ARG A 217 -7.20 -4.41 13.56
N ALA A 218 -6.11 -3.78 13.14
CA ALA A 218 -5.10 -4.47 12.34
C ALA A 218 -4.52 -5.65 13.12
N GLN A 219 -4.49 -6.82 12.50
CA GLN A 219 -4.01 -8.07 13.12
C GLN A 219 -2.65 -8.52 12.58
N CYS A 220 -2.19 -7.93 11.47
CA CYS A 220 -0.86 -8.13 10.93
C CYS A 220 0.14 -7.10 11.48
N PRO A 221 1.46 -7.25 11.20
CA PRO A 221 2.43 -6.22 11.53
C PRO A 221 2.11 -4.87 10.89
N VAL A 222 2.21 -3.81 11.70
CA VAL A 222 2.05 -2.39 11.33
C VAL A 222 3.32 -1.63 11.70
#